data_AF-A0A8J4FXZ0-F1
#
_entry.id   AF-A0A8J4FXZ0-F1
#
_cell.length_a   1.000
_cell.length_b   1.000
_cell.length_c   1.000
_cell.angle_alpha   90.00
_cell.angle_beta   90.00
_cell.angle_gamma   90.00
#
_symmetry.space_group_name_H-M   'P 1'
#
loop_
_entity.id
_entity.type
_entity.pdbx_description
1 polymer ?
#
loop_
_entity_poly.entity_id
_entity_poly.type
_entity_poly.pdbx_seq_one_letter_code
_entity_poly.pdbx_strand_id
1 'polypeptide(L)'
;MIFTMRNFTILPLLCMWFVIIVDGRRGLFQSSLGNTFPNYPCQTDPNLSPFKLEPTYTMSPSANGQRICFTGAPIQRCPTEDPCCSQADFYKLELRVRPNCRRAIRSVTVNGVAAPTPTFEVYGPARDMALFKLPRLNLTTANATGSKICITLRDPCPNVAALCPEGDGSCTYAIGQSTSPHKCCPTNKFGIVPPPPAATADVNPVTSRTLLPLPTTTGQQVAVHAVRNPTHRLAPYTGTFPYVSTCNQTTGLMPFRLAGTPVSSHTISGGNVYCVTLEAAPCADPSSSCCSSNLLKVDWWSYDTCRGSVRAYVDKVPYPVTWDQGGTFRLTKLNYSPDDVAAQPKQLCIELRKDGPCDNIQKFCRLGSSGGCTYALYDGSQACCPTANTPALRR
;
A
#
# COMPACT_ATOMS: atom_id res chain seq x y z
N MET A 1 -63.18 52.10 -53.97
CA MET A 1 -63.43 50.68 -54.32
C MET A 1 -62.29 49.89 -53.72
N ILE A 2 -62.36 49.42 -52.47
CA ILE A 2 -63.08 48.25 -51.92
C ILE A 2 -62.66 46.91 -52.55
N PHE A 3 -62.22 46.00 -51.66
CA PHE A 3 -61.93 44.55 -51.74
C PHE A 3 -60.59 44.14 -52.40
N THR A 4 -59.77 43.23 -51.85
CA THR A 4 -60.05 42.11 -50.94
C THR A 4 -58.76 41.63 -50.26
N MET A 5 -58.88 41.18 -49.01
CA MET A 5 -57.88 40.41 -48.26
C MET A 5 -57.50 39.09 -48.94
N ARG A 6 -56.26 38.62 -48.72
CA ARG A 6 -56.02 37.18 -48.55
C ARG A 6 -54.88 36.91 -47.57
N ASN A 7 -55.29 36.36 -46.43
CA ASN A 7 -54.48 35.65 -45.45
C ASN A 7 -53.68 34.52 -46.12
N PHE A 8 -52.38 34.43 -45.82
CA PHE A 8 -51.71 33.14 -45.66
C PHE A 8 -50.81 33.20 -44.43
N THR A 9 -51.35 32.65 -43.34
CA THR A 9 -50.63 32.13 -42.18
C THR A 9 -49.55 31.15 -42.62
N ILE A 10 -48.28 31.48 -42.38
CA ILE A 10 -47.20 30.49 -42.28
C ILE A 10 -46.58 30.60 -40.90
N LEU A 11 -47.00 29.63 -40.08
CA LEU A 11 -46.37 28.98 -38.95
C LEU A 11 -45.01 29.51 -38.44
N PRO A 12 -44.89 29.77 -37.11
CA PRO A 12 -43.62 30.02 -36.45
C PRO A 12 -42.86 28.69 -36.28
N LEU A 13 -41.96 28.37 -37.20
CA LEU A 13 -41.12 27.15 -37.17
C LEU A 13 -39.64 27.45 -36.93
N LEU A 14 -39.35 28.52 -36.18
CA LEU A 14 -37.97 28.99 -35.91
C LEU A 14 -37.62 29.15 -34.41
N CYS A 15 -38.45 28.65 -33.49
CA CYS A 15 -38.18 28.75 -32.03
C CYS A 15 -38.01 27.41 -31.29
N MET A 16 -37.86 26.27 -31.98
CA MET A 16 -37.61 24.96 -31.34
C MET A 16 -36.31 24.28 -31.76
N TRP A 17 -35.30 25.04 -32.21
CA TRP A 17 -33.95 24.51 -32.50
C TRP A 17 -32.84 25.12 -31.64
N PHE A 18 -33.19 25.61 -30.44
CA PHE A 18 -32.20 26.11 -29.46
C PHE A 18 -32.47 25.64 -28.02
N VAL A 19 -33.08 24.47 -27.83
CA VAL A 19 -33.28 23.88 -26.49
C VAL A 19 -32.89 22.40 -26.44
N ILE A 20 -31.76 22.00 -27.05
CA ILE A 20 -31.08 20.74 -26.71
C ILE A 20 -29.55 20.87 -26.90
N ILE A 21 -28.90 21.89 -26.32
CA ILE A 21 -27.45 21.86 -26.06
C ILE A 21 -27.16 22.63 -24.74
N VAL A 22 -27.89 22.31 -23.67
CA VAL A 22 -27.65 22.91 -22.34
C VAL A 22 -27.74 21.85 -21.25
N ASP A 23 -27.00 20.75 -21.38
CA ASP A 23 -26.80 19.84 -20.23
C ASP A 23 -25.34 19.40 -20.03
N GLY A 24 -24.51 19.33 -21.08
CA GLY A 24 -23.10 18.96 -20.92
C GLY A 24 -22.16 20.08 -20.42
N ARG A 25 -22.57 21.36 -20.49
CA ARG A 25 -21.69 22.52 -20.18
C ARG A 25 -21.80 23.05 -18.75
N ARG A 26 -22.83 22.68 -17.98
CA ARG A 26 -23.03 23.22 -16.63
C ARG A 26 -22.03 22.68 -15.61
N GLY A 27 -21.51 21.46 -15.78
CA GLY A 27 -20.50 20.89 -14.88
C GLY A 27 -19.11 21.54 -14.99
N LEU A 28 -18.74 22.06 -16.16
CA LEU A 28 -17.40 22.61 -16.39
C LEU A 28 -17.18 24.01 -15.79
N PHE A 29 -18.23 24.77 -15.46
CA PHE A 29 -18.13 26.14 -14.96
C PHE A 29 -18.19 26.28 -13.42
N GLN A 30 -18.47 25.20 -12.67
CA GLN A 30 -18.58 25.28 -11.20
C GLN A 30 -17.27 25.05 -10.43
N SER A 31 -16.18 24.69 -11.10
CA SER A 31 -14.91 24.33 -10.47
C SER A 31 -13.96 25.51 -10.19
N SER A 32 -14.32 26.74 -10.57
CA SER A 32 -13.45 27.93 -10.43
C SER A 32 -13.46 28.57 -9.02
N LEU A 33 -14.31 28.10 -8.09
CA LEU A 33 -14.44 28.67 -6.75
C LEU A 33 -13.69 27.90 -5.65
N GLY A 34 -12.78 26.99 -6.01
CA GLY A 34 -11.81 26.40 -5.07
C GLY A 34 -12.36 25.43 -4.01
N ASN A 35 -13.68 25.21 -3.95
CA ASN A 35 -14.35 24.42 -2.92
C ASN A 35 -14.94 23.08 -3.40
N THR A 36 -14.84 22.77 -4.69
CA THR A 36 -15.35 21.53 -5.28
C THR A 36 -14.24 20.51 -5.45
N PHE A 37 -14.57 19.24 -5.25
CA PHE A 37 -13.67 18.12 -5.50
C PHE A 37 -14.10 17.39 -6.78
N PRO A 38 -13.17 17.06 -7.70
CA PRO A 38 -11.76 17.48 -7.72
C PRO A 38 -11.58 18.99 -7.92
N ASN A 39 -10.44 19.53 -7.49
CA ASN A 39 -10.14 20.97 -7.54
C ASN A 39 -9.67 21.46 -8.93
N TYR A 40 -10.13 20.81 -9.99
CA TYR A 40 -9.79 21.12 -11.37
C TYR A 40 -11.00 20.83 -12.28
N PRO A 41 -11.13 21.52 -13.43
CA PRO A 41 -12.27 21.34 -14.30
C PRO A 41 -12.24 19.96 -14.95
N CYS A 42 -13.27 19.16 -14.71
CA CYS A 42 -13.44 17.84 -15.26
C CYS A 42 -14.91 17.39 -15.14
N GLN A 43 -15.30 16.35 -15.89
CA GLN A 43 -16.63 15.78 -15.84
C GLN A 43 -16.76 14.82 -14.65
N THR A 44 -17.59 15.17 -13.68
CA THR A 44 -17.66 14.50 -12.38
C THR A 44 -18.79 13.46 -12.27
N ASP A 45 -19.65 13.33 -13.27
CA ASP A 45 -20.79 12.41 -13.21
C ASP A 45 -20.32 10.96 -13.00
N PRO A 46 -20.72 10.31 -11.89
CA PRO A 46 -20.32 8.93 -11.59
C PRO A 46 -20.83 7.89 -12.59
N ASN A 47 -21.80 8.21 -13.43
CA ASN A 47 -22.39 7.29 -14.40
C ASN A 47 -21.69 7.33 -15.76
N LEU A 48 -20.76 8.27 -15.97
CA LEU A 48 -20.02 8.40 -17.23
C LEU A 48 -18.75 7.55 -17.30
N SER A 49 -18.50 6.70 -16.31
CA SER A 49 -17.35 5.80 -16.28
C SER A 49 -17.78 4.37 -15.96
N PRO A 50 -17.14 3.34 -16.54
CA PRO A 50 -17.41 1.95 -16.20
C PRO A 50 -16.87 1.55 -14.82
N PHE A 51 -15.98 2.37 -14.23
CA PHE A 51 -15.27 2.03 -12.98
C PHE A 51 -15.91 2.69 -11.75
N LYS A 52 -16.04 1.88 -10.70
CA LYS A 52 -16.41 2.30 -9.33
C LYS A 52 -15.61 1.49 -8.31
N LEU A 53 -15.53 2.01 -7.09
CA LEU A 53 -15.18 1.22 -5.91
C LEU A 53 -16.45 0.69 -5.26
N GLU A 54 -16.35 -0.46 -4.61
CA GLU A 54 -17.41 -0.99 -3.76
C GLU A 54 -17.78 0.01 -2.66
N PRO A 55 -19.06 0.10 -2.25
CA PRO A 55 -19.48 1.02 -1.18
C PRO A 55 -18.83 0.72 0.16
N THR A 56 -18.40 -0.52 0.38
CA THR A 56 -17.73 -0.95 1.62
C THR A 56 -16.24 -1.11 1.40
N TYR A 57 -15.47 -0.86 2.45
CA TYR A 57 -14.04 -1.12 2.51
C TYR A 57 -13.74 -2.04 3.69
N THR A 58 -12.62 -2.75 3.62
CA THR A 58 -12.17 -3.58 4.74
C THR A 58 -11.08 -2.86 5.51
N MET A 59 -11.04 -3.13 6.81
CA MET A 59 -9.99 -2.66 7.70
C MET A 59 -9.29 -3.88 8.29
N SER A 60 -7.97 -3.84 8.33
CA SER A 60 -7.18 -4.85 9.02
C SER A 60 -6.01 -4.20 9.76
N PRO A 61 -5.55 -4.79 10.87
CA PRO A 61 -4.33 -4.37 11.50
C PRO A 61 -3.14 -4.43 10.52
N SER A 62 -2.25 -3.44 10.60
CA SER A 62 -0.99 -3.40 9.85
C SER A 62 0.16 -3.08 10.79
N ALA A 63 1.36 -3.55 10.47
CA ALA A 63 2.55 -3.25 11.28
C ALA A 63 2.82 -1.73 11.41
N ASN A 64 2.35 -0.93 10.44
CA ASN A 64 2.54 0.51 10.38
C ASN A 64 1.23 1.31 10.62
N GLY A 65 0.24 0.69 11.25
CA GLY A 65 -1.04 1.31 11.61
C GLY A 65 -2.25 0.48 11.15
N GLN A 66 -3.29 1.11 10.62
CA GLN A 66 -4.47 0.41 10.12
C GLN A 66 -4.44 0.32 8.60
N ARG A 67 -4.52 -0.89 8.05
CA ARG A 67 -4.65 -1.11 6.60
C ARG A 67 -6.11 -1.02 6.22
N ILE A 68 -6.40 -0.20 5.22
CA ILE A 68 -7.73 0.05 4.68
C ILE A 68 -7.69 -0.33 3.23
N CYS A 69 -8.55 -1.26 2.82
CA CYS A 69 -8.58 -1.78 1.45
C CYS A 69 -9.92 -1.49 0.80
N PHE A 70 -9.85 -0.77 -0.32
CA PHE A 70 -10.95 -0.56 -1.25
C PHE A 70 -10.96 -1.69 -2.28
N THR A 71 -12.15 -2.05 -2.74
CA THR A 71 -12.32 -3.09 -3.76
C THR A 71 -12.88 -2.44 -5.03
N GLY A 72 -12.30 -2.74 -6.19
CA GLY A 72 -12.91 -2.37 -7.47
C GLY A 72 -14.25 -3.10 -7.63
N ALA A 73 -15.31 -2.34 -7.86
CA ALA A 73 -16.64 -2.87 -8.07
C ALA A 73 -16.76 -3.57 -9.43
N PRO A 74 -17.79 -4.42 -9.63
CA PRO A 74 -18.18 -4.87 -10.96
C PRO A 74 -18.32 -3.70 -11.94
N ILE A 75 -17.88 -3.94 -13.18
CA ILE A 75 -18.00 -2.96 -14.26
C ILE A 75 -19.47 -2.58 -14.45
N GLN A 76 -19.76 -1.28 -14.33
CA GLN A 76 -21.09 -0.76 -14.57
C GLN A 76 -21.28 -0.37 -16.03
N ARG A 77 -22.54 -0.29 -16.46
CA ARG A 77 -22.88 0.29 -17.77
C ARG A 77 -22.72 1.80 -17.71
N CYS A 78 -22.19 2.37 -18.78
CA CYS A 78 -22.10 3.81 -19.01
C CYS A 78 -22.41 4.10 -20.48
N PRO A 79 -22.68 5.36 -20.86
CA PRO A 79 -23.00 5.73 -22.24
C PRO A 79 -21.78 5.56 -23.15
N THR A 80 -21.79 4.55 -24.02
CA THR A 80 -20.62 4.17 -24.84
C THR A 80 -20.21 5.22 -25.86
N GLU A 81 -21.10 6.14 -26.19
CA GLU A 81 -20.85 7.30 -27.04
C GLU A 81 -20.07 8.41 -26.32
N ASP A 82 -20.04 8.40 -24.98
CA ASP A 82 -19.27 9.36 -24.19
C ASP A 82 -17.79 8.91 -24.11
N PRO A 83 -16.81 9.80 -24.40
CA PRO A 83 -15.39 9.49 -24.26
C PRO A 83 -14.99 9.06 -22.85
N CYS A 84 -15.66 9.57 -21.80
CA CYS A 84 -15.42 9.17 -20.42
C CYS A 84 -15.79 7.71 -20.16
N CYS A 85 -16.62 7.10 -21.01
CA CYS A 85 -16.99 5.69 -20.93
C CYS A 85 -16.18 4.83 -21.90
N SER A 86 -16.15 5.20 -23.18
CA SER A 86 -15.53 4.39 -24.25
C SER A 86 -14.01 4.30 -24.19
N GLN A 87 -13.34 5.33 -23.67
CA GLN A 87 -11.88 5.41 -23.55
C GLN A 87 -11.42 5.25 -22.09
N ALA A 88 -12.31 4.74 -21.23
CA ALA A 88 -12.04 4.68 -19.83
C ALA A 88 -10.97 3.65 -19.49
N ASP A 89 -10.00 4.09 -18.70
CA ASP A 89 -9.21 3.23 -17.83
C ASP A 89 -9.28 3.74 -16.38
N PHE A 90 -8.91 2.88 -15.45
CA PHE A 90 -8.76 3.23 -14.05
C PHE A 90 -7.27 3.42 -13.77
N TYR A 91 -6.75 4.54 -14.28
CA TYR A 91 -5.33 4.89 -14.17
C TYR A 91 -4.97 5.51 -12.83
N LYS A 92 -5.85 6.34 -12.26
CA LYS A 92 -5.57 7.10 -11.04
C LYS A 92 -6.77 7.04 -10.10
N LEU A 93 -6.51 6.82 -8.82
CA LEU A 93 -7.49 7.06 -7.74
C LEU A 93 -7.12 8.34 -7.02
N GLU A 94 -8.10 9.20 -6.80
CA GLU A 94 -7.94 10.41 -6.01
C GLU A 94 -8.91 10.40 -4.83
N LEU A 95 -8.41 10.73 -3.65
CA LEU A 95 -9.21 10.83 -2.43
C LEU A 95 -9.22 12.28 -1.93
N ARG A 96 -10.40 12.75 -1.52
CA ARG A 96 -10.53 13.98 -0.75
C ARG A 96 -10.15 13.69 0.69
N VAL A 97 -9.07 14.28 1.17
CA VAL A 97 -8.52 13.99 2.50
C VAL A 97 -8.27 15.28 3.28
N ARG A 98 -8.11 15.17 4.60
CA ARG A 98 -7.74 16.31 5.45
C ARG A 98 -6.25 16.68 5.29
N PRO A 99 -5.88 17.97 5.27
CA PRO A 99 -4.50 18.43 5.05
C PRO A 99 -3.46 17.88 6.04
N ASN A 100 -3.87 17.67 7.30
CA ASN A 100 -3.00 17.14 8.35
C ASN A 100 -2.67 15.65 8.19
N CYS A 101 -3.36 14.94 7.28
CA CYS A 101 -3.18 13.49 7.08
C CYS A 101 -2.04 13.12 6.12
N ARG A 102 -1.28 14.08 5.57
CA ARG A 102 -0.16 13.77 4.66
C ARG A 102 0.81 12.73 5.20
N ARG A 103 1.12 12.84 6.50
CA ARG A 103 2.00 11.89 7.21
C ARG A 103 1.25 10.68 7.77
N ALA A 104 -0.08 10.66 7.77
CA ALA A 104 -0.84 9.50 8.21
C ALA A 104 -0.72 8.34 7.20
N ILE A 105 -0.66 8.64 5.91
CA ILE A 105 -0.58 7.64 4.84
C ILE A 105 0.85 7.11 4.73
N ARG A 106 1.06 5.85 5.09
CA ARG A 106 2.40 5.24 5.20
C ARG A 106 2.81 4.43 3.99
N SER A 107 1.86 3.70 3.42
CA SER A 107 2.10 2.87 2.25
C SER A 107 0.81 2.69 1.49
N VAL A 108 0.98 2.35 0.22
CA VAL A 108 -0.11 2.09 -0.71
C VAL A 108 0.23 0.87 -1.53
N THR A 109 -0.74 0.01 -1.76
CA THR A 109 -0.58 -1.18 -2.58
C THR A 109 -1.77 -1.40 -3.48
N VAL A 110 -1.54 -1.92 -4.68
CA VAL A 110 -2.57 -2.39 -5.62
C VAL A 110 -2.37 -3.89 -5.79
N ASN A 111 -3.40 -4.68 -5.49
CA ASN A 111 -3.36 -6.14 -5.52
C ASN A 111 -2.16 -6.72 -4.74
N GLY A 112 -1.84 -6.11 -3.60
CA GLY A 112 -0.72 -6.51 -2.73
C GLY A 112 0.65 -6.00 -3.18
N VAL A 113 0.78 -5.46 -4.39
CA VAL A 113 2.03 -4.88 -4.92
C VAL A 113 2.13 -3.43 -4.51
N ALA A 114 3.33 -2.96 -4.13
CA ALA A 114 3.55 -1.55 -3.81
C ALA A 114 3.16 -0.65 -5.00
N ALA A 115 2.33 0.34 -4.73
CA ALA A 115 1.92 1.30 -5.75
C ALA A 115 3.01 2.38 -5.94
N PRO A 116 3.05 3.05 -7.11
CA PRO A 116 3.90 4.21 -7.32
C PRO A 116 3.65 5.31 -6.28
N THR A 117 4.66 6.14 -6.04
CA THR A 117 4.62 7.16 -4.99
C THR A 117 3.39 8.06 -5.16
N PRO A 118 2.48 8.11 -4.18
CA PRO A 118 1.31 8.97 -4.26
C PRO A 118 1.72 10.43 -4.09
N THR A 119 0.92 11.35 -4.65
CA THR A 119 1.08 12.79 -4.42
C THR A 119 0.04 13.30 -3.41
N PHE A 120 0.35 14.42 -2.78
CA PHE A 120 -0.50 15.06 -1.78
C PHE A 120 -0.46 16.57 -2.00
N GLU A 121 -1.61 17.13 -2.35
CA GLU A 121 -1.74 18.54 -2.71
C GLU A 121 -2.79 19.21 -1.83
N VAL A 122 -2.39 20.24 -1.09
CA VAL A 122 -3.32 21.05 -0.28
C VAL A 122 -3.96 22.10 -1.19
N TYR A 123 -5.27 22.27 -1.11
CA TYR A 123 -6.04 23.21 -1.92
C TYR A 123 -7.15 23.90 -1.11
N GLY A 124 -7.89 24.78 -1.77
CA GLY A 124 -8.94 25.60 -1.16
C GLY A 124 -8.41 26.93 -0.64
N PRO A 125 -9.25 27.97 -0.56
CA PRO A 125 -8.84 29.30 -0.12
C PRO A 125 -8.31 29.29 1.32
N ALA A 126 -8.85 28.42 2.18
CA ALA A 126 -8.43 28.26 3.57
C ALA A 126 -7.35 27.17 3.79
N ARG A 127 -6.90 26.49 2.71
CA ARG A 127 -5.95 25.36 2.79
C ARG A 127 -6.41 24.23 3.73
N ASP A 128 -7.72 24.07 3.86
CA ASP A 128 -8.44 23.15 4.75
C ASP A 128 -8.76 21.81 4.06
N MET A 129 -8.46 21.69 2.77
CA MET A 129 -8.66 20.47 1.99
C MET A 129 -7.35 19.97 1.38
N ALA A 130 -7.26 18.66 1.19
CA ALA A 130 -6.17 18.06 0.46
C ALA A 130 -6.64 16.97 -0.50
N LEU A 131 -5.84 16.79 -1.54
CA LEU A 131 -6.03 15.83 -2.61
C LEU A 131 -4.90 14.81 -2.53
N PHE A 132 -5.25 13.58 -2.17
CA PHE A 132 -4.33 12.45 -2.21
C PHE A 132 -4.50 11.72 -3.54
N LYS A 133 -3.43 11.65 -4.35
CA LYS A 133 -3.47 11.03 -5.68
C LYS A 133 -2.62 9.78 -5.72
N LEU A 134 -3.22 8.70 -6.19
CA LEU A 134 -2.57 7.42 -6.42
C LEU A 134 -2.55 7.12 -7.93
N PRO A 135 -1.45 7.43 -8.63
CA PRO A 135 -1.37 7.26 -10.07
C PRO A 135 -0.99 5.83 -10.47
N ARG A 136 -1.07 5.54 -11.77
CA ARG A 136 -0.54 4.32 -12.41
C ARG A 136 -1.07 3.03 -11.80
N LEU A 137 -2.36 3.00 -11.52
CA LEU A 137 -3.07 1.79 -11.08
C LEU A 137 -3.11 0.72 -12.20
N ASN A 138 -3.09 1.16 -13.46
CA ASN A 138 -3.14 0.30 -14.65
C ASN A 138 -4.29 -0.71 -14.61
N LEU A 139 -5.43 -0.29 -14.06
CA LEU A 139 -6.64 -1.08 -14.01
C LEU A 139 -7.49 -0.79 -15.26
N THR A 140 -8.02 -1.83 -15.86
CA THR A 140 -8.85 -1.80 -17.07
C THR A 140 -10.15 -2.55 -16.80
N THR A 141 -11.09 -2.53 -17.74
CA THR A 141 -12.35 -3.29 -17.62
C THR A 141 -12.12 -4.79 -17.43
N ALA A 142 -10.97 -5.32 -17.85
CA ALA A 142 -10.61 -6.73 -17.71
C ALA A 142 -10.15 -7.13 -16.29
N ASN A 143 -9.62 -6.18 -15.49
CA ASN A 143 -8.98 -6.52 -14.21
C ASN A 143 -9.36 -5.59 -13.03
N ALA A 144 -10.22 -4.60 -13.25
CA ALA A 144 -10.64 -3.69 -12.19
C ALA A 144 -11.55 -4.37 -11.16
N THR A 145 -12.47 -5.24 -11.59
CA THR A 145 -13.38 -5.96 -10.70
C THR A 145 -12.60 -6.80 -9.69
N GLY A 146 -12.88 -6.62 -8.40
CA GLY A 146 -12.23 -7.35 -7.31
C GLY A 146 -10.81 -6.89 -6.98
N SER A 147 -10.23 -5.97 -7.76
CA SER A 147 -8.91 -5.40 -7.47
C SER A 147 -8.89 -4.74 -6.09
N LYS A 148 -7.77 -4.86 -5.38
CA LYS A 148 -7.61 -4.36 -4.01
C LYS A 148 -6.64 -3.20 -3.97
N ILE A 149 -7.16 -2.00 -3.74
CA ILE A 149 -6.36 -0.80 -3.54
C ILE A 149 -6.33 -0.55 -2.05
N CYS A 150 -5.16 -0.70 -1.42
CA CYS A 150 -5.04 -0.57 0.03
C CYS A 150 -4.10 0.56 0.42
N ILE A 151 -4.51 1.34 1.41
CA ILE A 151 -3.70 2.36 2.08
C ILE A 151 -3.44 1.91 3.53
N THR A 152 -2.23 2.13 4.04
CA THR A 152 -1.96 1.98 5.48
C THR A 152 -1.92 3.35 6.12
N LEU A 153 -2.77 3.53 7.13
CA LEU A 153 -2.96 4.77 7.88
C LEU A 153 -2.40 4.68 9.29
N ARG A 154 -1.96 5.81 9.84
CA ARG A 154 -1.57 5.95 11.25
C ARG A 154 -1.88 7.36 11.74
N ASP A 155 -1.52 7.66 12.98
CA ASP A 155 -1.67 9.01 13.53
C ASP A 155 -1.02 10.10 12.64
N PRO A 156 -1.69 11.26 12.48
CA PRO A 156 -2.89 11.69 13.20
C PRO A 156 -4.22 11.19 12.61
N CYS A 157 -4.21 10.39 11.53
CA CYS A 157 -5.44 9.95 10.85
C CYS A 157 -5.48 8.42 10.75
N PRO A 158 -5.79 7.71 11.85
CA PRO A 158 -5.64 6.25 11.91
C PRO A 158 -6.70 5.47 11.12
N ASN A 159 -7.80 6.10 10.72
CA ASN A 159 -8.93 5.46 10.04
C ASN A 159 -9.56 6.39 8.98
N VAL A 160 -10.56 5.91 8.22
CA VAL A 160 -11.21 6.71 7.17
C VAL A 160 -11.90 7.95 7.74
N ALA A 161 -12.58 7.84 8.88
CA ALA A 161 -13.24 8.96 9.55
C ALA A 161 -12.25 10.09 9.87
N ALA A 162 -11.05 9.75 10.32
CA ALA A 162 -10.00 10.74 10.57
C ALA A 162 -9.28 11.20 9.30
N LEU A 163 -9.21 10.36 8.26
CA LEU A 163 -8.55 10.68 6.98
C LEU A 163 -9.37 11.68 6.15
N CYS A 164 -10.67 11.47 6.07
CA CYS A 164 -11.56 12.17 5.14
C CYS A 164 -12.29 13.32 5.84
N PRO A 165 -12.58 14.44 5.14
CA PRO A 165 -13.28 15.57 5.73
C PRO A 165 -14.64 15.22 6.33
N GLU A 166 -15.34 14.23 5.75
CA GLU A 166 -16.68 13.80 6.14
C GLU A 166 -16.78 13.35 7.60
N GLY A 167 -15.73 12.71 8.15
CA GLY A 167 -15.69 12.37 9.58
C GLY A 167 -16.55 11.19 10.02
N ASP A 168 -17.37 10.62 9.13
CA ASP A 168 -18.35 9.56 9.41
C ASP A 168 -17.90 8.17 8.94
N GLY A 169 -16.65 8.06 8.47
CA GLY A 169 -16.13 6.84 7.85
C GLY A 169 -16.42 6.73 6.36
N SER A 170 -17.11 7.71 5.77
CA SER A 170 -17.20 7.87 4.32
C SER A 170 -16.07 8.72 3.76
N CYS A 171 -15.84 8.62 2.46
CA CYS A 171 -14.88 9.46 1.75
C CYS A 171 -15.32 9.70 0.32
N THR A 172 -15.17 10.94 -0.13
CA THR A 172 -15.33 11.30 -1.54
C THR A 172 -14.06 10.94 -2.33
N TYR A 173 -14.23 10.29 -3.48
CA TYR A 173 -13.13 9.91 -4.37
C TYR A 173 -13.46 10.18 -5.84
N ALA A 174 -12.42 10.33 -6.65
CA ALA A 174 -12.54 10.42 -8.10
C ALA A 174 -11.64 9.37 -8.78
N ILE A 175 -12.09 8.86 -9.92
CA ILE A 175 -11.30 7.96 -10.77
C ILE A 175 -10.85 8.75 -12.00
N GLY A 176 -9.54 8.83 -12.21
CA GLY A 176 -8.92 9.51 -13.35
C GLY A 176 -8.40 8.55 -14.40
N GLN A 177 -8.50 8.95 -15.65
CA GLN A 177 -8.02 8.21 -16.83
C GLN A 177 -6.57 8.59 -17.19
N SER A 178 -5.85 7.71 -17.89
CA SER A 178 -4.43 7.91 -18.26
C SER A 178 -4.24 8.92 -19.38
N THR A 179 -5.11 8.87 -20.39
CA THR A 179 -5.05 9.69 -21.59
C THR A 179 -6.46 10.07 -21.98
N SER A 180 -6.86 11.29 -21.69
CA SER A 180 -8.06 11.82 -22.31
C SER A 180 -7.93 13.34 -22.55
N PRO A 181 -8.18 13.82 -23.79
CA PRO A 181 -8.39 15.25 -24.01
C PRO A 181 -9.66 15.73 -23.29
N HIS A 182 -10.56 14.81 -22.96
CA HIS A 182 -11.76 15.03 -22.18
C HIS A 182 -11.43 14.77 -20.71
N LYS A 183 -11.32 15.83 -19.90
CA LYS A 183 -10.98 15.71 -18.48
C LYS A 183 -12.09 14.94 -17.74
N CYS A 184 -12.01 13.62 -17.67
CA CYS A 184 -12.98 12.75 -17.00
C CYS A 184 -12.53 12.46 -15.56
N CYS A 185 -13.43 12.66 -14.60
CA CYS A 185 -13.16 12.49 -13.17
C CYS A 185 -14.43 12.05 -12.40
N PRO A 186 -15.12 10.97 -12.85
CA PRO A 186 -16.29 10.44 -12.17
C PRO A 186 -16.08 10.39 -10.66
N THR A 187 -16.90 11.14 -9.93
CA THR A 187 -16.76 11.35 -8.49
C THR A 187 -17.84 10.56 -7.76
N ASN A 188 -17.42 9.76 -6.79
CA ASN A 188 -18.28 8.86 -6.03
C ASN A 188 -17.94 8.95 -4.53
N LYS A 189 -18.71 8.25 -3.70
CA LYS A 189 -18.45 8.07 -2.27
C LYS A 189 -18.40 6.58 -1.92
N PHE A 190 -17.51 6.21 -1.01
CA PHE A 190 -17.54 4.92 -0.32
C PHE A 190 -17.71 5.14 1.19
N GLY A 191 -17.88 4.06 1.94
CA GLY A 191 -17.95 4.06 3.41
C GLY A 191 -19.36 4.22 3.98
N ILE A 192 -20.38 3.89 3.20
CA ILE A 192 -21.76 3.79 3.71
C ILE A 192 -21.86 2.43 4.42
N VAL A 193 -21.45 2.37 5.69
CA VAL A 193 -21.69 1.18 6.52
C VAL A 193 -23.15 1.26 7.00
N PRO A 194 -24.01 0.26 6.74
CA PRO A 194 -25.31 0.20 7.40
C PRO A 194 -25.09 0.16 8.92
N PRO A 195 -25.96 0.78 9.74
CA PRO A 195 -25.80 0.79 11.19
C PRO A 195 -25.64 -0.65 11.71
N PRO A 196 -24.76 -0.89 12.70
CA PRO A 196 -24.58 -2.22 13.28
C PRO A 196 -25.94 -2.80 13.69
N PRO A 197 -26.21 -4.11 13.45
CA PRO A 197 -27.39 -4.75 14.00
C PRO A 197 -27.44 -4.51 15.52
N ALA A 198 -28.58 -4.05 16.03
CA ALA A 198 -28.76 -3.83 17.46
C ALA A 198 -28.36 -5.11 18.21
N ALA A 199 -27.46 -4.98 19.19
CA ALA A 199 -27.03 -6.10 20.02
C ALA A 199 -28.26 -6.71 20.69
N THR A 200 -28.64 -7.91 20.27
CA THR A 200 -29.64 -8.71 20.99
C THR A 200 -29.06 -9.03 22.37
N ALA A 201 -29.66 -8.47 23.41
CA ALA A 201 -29.34 -8.77 24.78
C ALA A 201 -29.53 -10.27 25.03
N ASP A 202 -28.44 -10.94 25.42
CA ASP A 202 -28.47 -12.32 25.89
C ASP A 202 -29.32 -12.40 27.15
N VAL A 203 -30.50 -13.00 27.01
CA VAL A 203 -31.35 -13.40 28.13
C VAL A 203 -30.80 -14.72 28.66
N ASN A 204 -30.11 -14.65 29.80
CA ASN A 204 -29.86 -15.81 30.66
C ASN A 204 -31.20 -16.42 31.10
N PRO A 205 -31.28 -17.76 31.19
CA PRO A 205 -31.98 -18.36 32.31
C PRO A 205 -31.07 -19.33 33.07
N VAL A 206 -30.98 -19.04 34.37
CA VAL A 206 -30.75 -19.96 35.46
C VAL A 206 -31.77 -21.12 35.36
N THR A 207 -31.39 -22.38 35.60
CA THR A 207 -31.74 -23.18 36.81
C THR A 207 -31.54 -24.71 36.59
N SER A 208 -31.04 -25.35 37.65
CA SER A 208 -31.37 -26.70 38.15
C SER A 208 -30.61 -27.94 37.66
N ARG A 209 -29.93 -28.54 38.66
CA ARG A 209 -29.43 -29.90 38.76
C ARG A 209 -30.57 -30.94 38.68
N THR A 210 -30.32 -32.05 38.00
CA THR A 210 -30.88 -33.37 38.34
C THR A 210 -29.84 -34.47 38.04
N LEU A 211 -29.71 -35.43 38.95
CA LEU A 211 -28.80 -36.58 38.95
C LEU A 211 -29.39 -37.80 38.21
N LEU A 212 -28.50 -38.56 37.55
CA LEU A 212 -28.52 -40.02 37.21
C LEU A 212 -29.57 -40.55 36.19
N PRO A 213 -29.38 -41.73 35.54
CA PRO A 213 -28.28 -42.70 35.61
C PRO A 213 -27.65 -43.12 34.25
N LEU A 214 -26.57 -43.89 34.37
CA LEU A 214 -25.81 -44.61 33.34
C LEU A 214 -26.70 -45.51 32.45
N PRO A 215 -26.36 -45.64 31.15
CA PRO A 215 -26.24 -46.98 30.62
C PRO A 215 -25.00 -47.19 29.75
N THR A 216 -24.61 -48.45 29.77
CA THR A 216 -23.51 -49.12 29.10
C THR A 216 -23.74 -49.25 27.59
N THR A 217 -22.62 -49.47 26.90
CA THR A 217 -22.43 -50.30 25.70
C THR A 217 -22.34 -49.64 24.32
N THR A 218 -21.26 -50.06 23.65
CA THR A 218 -21.06 -50.28 22.20
C THR A 218 -20.65 -49.10 21.31
N GLY A 219 -19.33 -48.97 21.17
CA GLY A 219 -18.62 -49.05 19.89
C GLY A 219 -19.13 -48.19 18.73
N GLN A 220 -18.49 -47.06 18.50
CA GLN A 220 -18.52 -46.43 17.19
C GLN A 220 -17.15 -45.85 16.81
N GLN A 221 -16.78 -46.17 15.57
CA GLN A 221 -15.46 -46.04 14.97
C GLN A 221 -14.97 -44.59 14.92
N VAL A 222 -13.70 -44.41 15.27
CA VAL A 222 -12.95 -43.17 15.07
C VAL A 222 -12.76 -42.95 13.57
N ALA A 223 -13.61 -42.12 12.98
CA ALA A 223 -13.35 -41.53 11.67
C ALA A 223 -12.29 -40.43 11.85
N VAL A 224 -11.06 -40.75 11.45
CA VAL A 224 -9.95 -39.79 11.34
C VAL A 224 -10.28 -38.80 10.22
N HIS A 225 -10.84 -37.64 10.58
CA HIS A 225 -10.91 -36.52 9.66
C HIS A 225 -9.50 -35.95 9.49
N ALA A 226 -8.87 -36.34 8.38
CA ALA A 226 -7.64 -35.77 7.89
C ALA A 226 -7.79 -34.25 7.72
N VAL A 227 -7.11 -33.49 8.57
CA VAL A 227 -6.88 -32.07 8.39
C VAL A 227 -6.04 -31.91 7.12
N ARG A 228 -6.68 -31.56 6.00
CA ARG A 228 -5.99 -31.09 4.80
C ARG A 228 -5.37 -29.74 5.10
N ASN A 229 -4.10 -29.75 5.49
CA ASN A 229 -3.23 -28.58 5.40
C ASN A 229 -3.05 -28.24 3.91
N PRO A 230 -3.51 -27.08 3.41
CA PRO A 230 -3.11 -26.62 2.08
C PRO A 230 -1.68 -26.09 2.22
N THR A 231 -0.70 -26.94 1.97
CA THR A 231 0.66 -26.50 1.66
C THR A 231 0.61 -25.81 0.30
N HIS A 232 0.32 -24.51 0.31
CA HIS A 232 0.56 -23.64 -0.83
C HIS A 232 2.08 -23.52 -0.98
N ARG A 233 2.71 -24.52 -1.59
CA ARG A 233 4.11 -24.44 -2.04
C ARG A 233 4.16 -23.36 -3.12
N LEU A 234 4.55 -22.16 -2.72
CA LEU A 234 4.99 -21.13 -3.65
C LEU A 234 6.15 -21.69 -4.47
N ALA A 235 6.09 -21.52 -5.79
CA ALA A 235 7.12 -21.99 -6.71
C ALA A 235 8.51 -21.47 -6.29
N PRO A 236 9.58 -22.29 -6.42
CA PRO A 236 10.93 -21.86 -6.08
C PRO A 236 11.37 -20.73 -7.01
N TYR A 237 11.67 -19.58 -6.41
CA TYR A 237 12.16 -18.40 -7.09
C TYR A 237 13.63 -18.61 -7.52
N THR A 238 13.94 -18.35 -8.80
CA THR A 238 15.25 -18.65 -9.44
C THR A 238 16.16 -17.43 -9.63
N GLY A 239 15.79 -16.24 -9.13
CA GLY A 239 16.64 -15.05 -9.27
C GLY A 239 17.84 -15.03 -8.33
N THR A 240 18.98 -14.55 -8.82
CA THR A 240 20.20 -14.32 -8.03
C THR A 240 20.08 -13.05 -7.19
N PHE A 241 20.68 -13.05 -6.00
CA PHE A 241 20.78 -11.89 -5.12
C PHE A 241 22.22 -11.35 -5.16
N PRO A 242 22.44 -10.03 -5.20
CA PRO A 242 21.46 -8.93 -5.26
C PRO A 242 20.73 -8.84 -6.60
N TYR A 243 19.51 -8.26 -6.57
CA TYR A 243 18.64 -8.14 -7.76
C TYR A 243 19.10 -7.09 -8.79
N VAL A 244 20.22 -6.42 -8.54
CA VAL A 244 20.84 -5.51 -9.49
C VAL A 244 21.92 -6.27 -10.24
N SER A 245 21.72 -6.53 -11.53
CA SER A 245 22.62 -7.34 -12.36
C SER A 245 23.88 -6.60 -12.82
N THR A 246 23.99 -5.29 -12.58
CA THR A 246 25.03 -4.42 -13.16
C THR A 246 26.03 -3.86 -12.17
N CYS A 247 25.94 -4.22 -10.88
CA CYS A 247 26.81 -3.69 -9.85
C CYS A 247 27.94 -4.67 -9.48
N ASN A 248 29.07 -4.14 -9.03
CA ASN A 248 30.24 -4.95 -8.67
C ASN A 248 30.03 -5.63 -7.31
N GLN A 249 29.92 -6.95 -7.31
CA GLN A 249 29.57 -7.78 -6.15
C GLN A 249 30.77 -8.31 -5.36
N THR A 250 32.00 -7.99 -5.78
CA THR A 250 33.24 -8.46 -5.13
C THR A 250 33.23 -8.15 -3.64
N THR A 251 33.34 -9.17 -2.80
CA THR A 251 33.32 -9.02 -1.35
C THR A 251 34.45 -8.08 -0.87
N GLY A 252 34.12 -7.18 0.07
CA GLY A 252 35.08 -6.25 0.66
C GLY A 252 35.47 -5.08 -0.24
N LEU A 253 34.78 -4.84 -1.37
CA LEU A 253 35.14 -3.75 -2.29
C LEU A 253 34.74 -2.35 -1.77
N MET A 254 33.83 -2.27 -0.81
CA MET A 254 33.48 -1.04 -0.10
C MET A 254 34.16 -0.99 1.28
N PRO A 255 34.39 0.19 1.85
CA PRO A 255 35.11 0.36 3.12
C PRO A 255 34.25 0.05 4.36
N PHE A 256 33.26 -0.83 4.21
CA PHE A 256 32.30 -1.17 5.25
C PHE A 256 32.10 -2.68 5.29
N ARG A 257 31.87 -3.22 6.50
CA ARG A 257 31.43 -4.61 6.68
C ARG A 257 30.49 -4.74 7.86
N LEU A 258 29.64 -5.77 7.83
CA LEU A 258 28.90 -6.22 9.00
C LEU A 258 29.75 -7.23 9.77
N ALA A 259 30.09 -6.88 11.02
CA ALA A 259 30.97 -7.61 11.91
C ALA A 259 30.36 -7.77 13.31
N GLY A 260 31.13 -8.42 14.18
CA GLY A 260 30.75 -8.74 15.56
C GLY A 260 29.97 -10.05 15.69
N THR A 261 29.94 -10.62 16.89
CA THR A 261 29.01 -11.73 17.18
C THR A 261 27.62 -11.11 17.32
N PRO A 262 26.60 -11.58 16.57
CA PRO A 262 25.30 -10.95 16.65
C PRO A 262 24.75 -11.11 18.07
N VAL A 263 24.32 -10.00 18.67
CA VAL A 263 23.70 -10.05 19.99
C VAL A 263 22.23 -10.39 19.77
N SER A 264 21.79 -11.56 20.26
CA SER A 264 20.38 -11.85 20.40
C SER A 264 19.87 -11.29 21.72
N SER A 265 18.80 -10.51 21.67
CA SER A 265 18.08 -10.08 22.87
C SER A 265 16.58 -10.21 22.66
N HIS A 266 15.84 -10.25 23.75
CA HIS A 266 14.38 -10.28 23.70
C HIS A 266 13.82 -8.90 24.03
N THR A 267 12.87 -8.41 23.22
CA THR A 267 12.10 -7.22 23.60
C THR A 267 11.10 -7.57 24.70
N ILE A 268 10.61 -6.56 25.42
CA ILE A 268 9.56 -6.74 26.44
C ILE A 268 8.30 -7.38 25.83
N SER A 269 8.03 -7.12 24.55
CA SER A 269 6.98 -7.76 23.75
C SER A 269 7.31 -9.18 23.28
N GLY A 270 8.44 -9.75 23.71
CA GLY A 270 8.89 -11.10 23.36
C GLY A 270 9.49 -11.25 21.96
N GLY A 271 9.75 -10.16 21.23
CA GLY A 271 10.40 -10.20 19.92
C GLY A 271 11.89 -10.54 20.02
N ASN A 272 12.45 -11.19 19.00
CA ASN A 272 13.86 -11.54 18.91
C ASN A 272 14.61 -10.44 18.16
N VAL A 273 15.51 -9.74 18.83
CA VAL A 273 16.35 -8.70 18.23
C VAL A 273 17.71 -9.28 17.87
N TYR A 274 18.13 -9.13 16.63
CA TYR A 274 19.41 -9.54 16.09
C TYR A 274 20.20 -8.31 15.68
N CYS A 275 21.24 -7.97 16.44
CA CYS A 275 22.07 -6.81 16.16
C CYS A 275 23.44 -7.21 15.61
N VAL A 276 23.88 -6.55 14.54
CA VAL A 276 25.23 -6.66 13.97
C VAL A 276 25.89 -5.28 13.95
N THR A 277 27.21 -5.25 14.05
CA THR A 277 27.97 -4.00 14.01
C THR A 277 28.36 -3.70 12.57
N LEU A 278 27.96 -2.54 12.05
CA LEU A 278 28.55 -1.95 10.87
C LEU A 278 29.82 -1.21 11.28
N GLU A 279 30.96 -1.66 10.75
CA GLU A 279 32.26 -1.06 11.01
C GLU A 279 32.99 -0.71 9.71
N ALA A 280 33.94 0.22 9.81
CA ALA A 280 34.85 0.51 8.73
C ALA A 280 35.83 -0.66 8.55
N ALA A 281 36.17 -0.97 7.31
CA ALA A 281 37.12 -2.02 6.98
C ALA A 281 38.02 -1.61 5.80
N PRO A 282 39.26 -2.11 5.74
CA PRO A 282 40.08 -1.96 4.55
C PRO A 282 39.39 -2.59 3.34
N CYS A 283 39.44 -1.90 2.21
CA CYS A 283 38.91 -2.42 0.96
C CYS A 283 39.82 -3.52 0.42
N ALA A 284 39.22 -4.53 -0.21
CA ALA A 284 39.95 -5.56 -0.95
C ALA A 284 40.77 -4.98 -2.11
N ASP A 285 40.28 -3.89 -2.72
CA ASP A 285 40.98 -3.11 -3.73
C ASP A 285 40.92 -1.62 -3.35
N PRO A 286 42.01 -1.05 -2.79
CA PRO A 286 42.09 0.37 -2.44
C PRO A 286 42.02 1.32 -3.65
N SER A 287 42.28 0.84 -4.86
CA SER A 287 42.24 1.65 -6.09
C SER A 287 40.84 1.75 -6.70
N SER A 288 39.91 0.91 -6.24
CA SER A 288 38.52 0.93 -6.70
C SER A 288 37.78 2.19 -6.24
N SER A 289 36.94 2.75 -7.12
CA SER A 289 36.03 3.85 -6.79
C SER A 289 35.02 3.48 -5.69
N CYS A 290 34.77 2.18 -5.48
CA CYS A 290 33.95 1.69 -4.38
C CYS A 290 34.60 1.90 -3.00
N CYS A 291 35.92 2.02 -2.94
CA CYS A 291 36.65 2.11 -1.67
C CYS A 291 36.51 3.47 -0.97
N SER A 292 36.23 4.53 -1.73
CA SER A 292 35.99 5.88 -1.21
C SER A 292 34.50 6.24 -1.14
N SER A 293 33.61 5.26 -1.33
CA SER A 293 32.18 5.49 -1.44
C SER A 293 31.49 5.57 -0.07
N ASN A 294 30.44 6.39 0.03
CA ASN A 294 29.54 6.37 1.18
C ASN A 294 28.57 5.17 1.12
N LEU A 295 28.16 4.65 2.28
CA LEU A 295 27.14 3.62 2.38
C LEU A 295 25.74 4.24 2.30
N LEU A 296 24.99 3.95 1.23
CA LEU A 296 23.63 4.46 1.05
C LEU A 296 22.56 3.52 1.62
N LYS A 297 22.75 2.21 1.43
CA LYS A 297 21.80 1.19 1.89
C LYS A 297 22.47 -0.15 2.17
N VAL A 298 21.79 -0.96 2.98
CA VAL A 298 22.10 -2.38 3.18
C VAL A 298 20.85 -3.19 2.87
N ASP A 299 21.01 -4.20 2.03
CA ASP A 299 19.96 -5.15 1.66
C ASP A 299 20.28 -6.52 2.27
N TRP A 300 19.28 -7.19 2.84
CA TRP A 300 19.36 -8.58 3.29
C TRP A 300 18.46 -9.46 2.44
N TRP A 301 18.97 -10.62 2.07
CA TRP A 301 18.20 -11.59 1.30
C TRP A 301 17.24 -12.36 2.20
N SER A 302 15.98 -11.94 2.19
CA SER A 302 14.93 -12.44 3.08
C SER A 302 13.68 -12.91 2.33
N TYR A 303 12.74 -13.52 3.05
CA TYR A 303 11.45 -13.92 2.51
C TYR A 303 10.43 -12.78 2.56
N ASP A 304 9.62 -12.69 1.50
CA ASP A 304 8.56 -11.69 1.37
C ASP A 304 7.50 -11.81 2.46
N THR A 305 7.23 -13.05 2.87
CA THR A 305 6.30 -13.39 3.97
C THR A 305 6.71 -12.76 5.30
N CYS A 306 7.97 -12.36 5.47
CA CYS A 306 8.46 -11.75 6.69
C CYS A 306 8.11 -10.27 6.86
N ARG A 307 7.57 -9.59 5.82
CA ARG A 307 7.30 -8.13 5.84
C ARG A 307 6.56 -7.62 7.07
N GLY A 308 5.56 -8.35 7.54
CA GLY A 308 4.76 -7.97 8.71
C GLY A 308 5.39 -8.31 10.07
N SER A 309 6.51 -9.04 10.07
CA SER A 309 7.16 -9.60 11.27
C SER A 309 8.42 -8.84 11.68
N VAL A 310 8.87 -7.88 10.87
CA VAL A 310 10.21 -7.32 10.98
C VAL A 310 10.16 -5.84 11.31
N ARG A 311 11.01 -5.41 12.24
CA ARG A 311 11.35 -4.01 12.50
C ARG A 311 12.86 -3.85 12.45
N ALA A 312 13.33 -2.60 12.33
CA ALA A 312 14.75 -2.31 12.41
C ALA A 312 15.04 -1.21 13.42
N TYR A 313 16.26 -1.26 13.93
CA TYR A 313 16.82 -0.20 14.74
C TYR A 313 18.25 0.08 14.28
N VAL A 314 18.65 1.35 14.33
CA VAL A 314 20.04 1.78 14.19
C VAL A 314 20.44 2.45 15.49
N ASP A 315 21.49 1.97 16.14
CA ASP A 315 21.94 2.47 17.44
C ASP A 315 20.80 2.53 18.47
N LYS A 316 19.97 1.47 18.52
CA LYS A 316 18.77 1.33 19.35
C LYS A 316 17.62 2.30 19.02
N VAL A 317 17.76 3.13 17.99
CA VAL A 317 16.70 4.03 17.51
C VAL A 317 15.89 3.34 16.41
N PRO A 318 14.54 3.33 16.47
CA PRO A 318 13.72 2.74 15.42
C PRO A 318 14.05 3.32 14.04
N TYR A 319 14.30 2.44 13.07
CA TYR A 319 14.69 2.84 11.72
C TYR A 319 13.66 2.38 10.69
N PRO A 320 13.26 3.23 9.72
CA PRO A 320 12.30 2.84 8.70
C PRO A 320 12.88 1.79 7.77
N VAL A 321 12.13 0.70 7.60
CA VAL A 321 12.51 -0.40 6.70
C VAL A 321 11.82 -0.23 5.36
N THR A 322 12.52 -0.58 4.29
CA THR A 322 11.93 -0.73 2.95
C THR A 322 12.17 -2.16 2.46
N TRP A 323 11.54 -2.50 1.35
CA TRP A 323 11.57 -3.86 0.84
C TRP A 323 11.51 -3.84 -0.68
N ASP A 324 12.17 -4.80 -1.32
CA ASP A 324 12.14 -4.95 -2.79
C ASP A 324 11.33 -6.14 -3.26
N GLN A 325 11.24 -6.28 -4.58
CA GLN A 325 10.87 -7.52 -5.26
C GLN A 325 11.62 -8.73 -4.66
N GLY A 326 10.97 -9.89 -4.67
CA GLY A 326 11.55 -11.13 -4.13
C GLY A 326 11.62 -11.20 -2.60
N GLY A 327 11.27 -10.14 -1.88
CA GLY A 327 11.25 -10.13 -0.41
C GLY A 327 12.56 -9.68 0.21
N THR A 328 13.43 -8.98 -0.52
CA THR A 328 14.65 -8.37 0.03
C THR A 328 14.31 -7.28 1.03
N PHE A 329 14.82 -7.40 2.24
CA PHE A 329 14.69 -6.42 3.31
C PHE A 329 15.77 -5.36 3.20
N ARG A 330 15.45 -4.08 3.48
CA ARG A 330 16.37 -2.97 3.24
C ARG A 330 16.37 -1.92 4.33
N LEU A 331 17.57 -1.47 4.68
CA LEU A 331 17.80 -0.21 5.37
C LEU A 331 18.38 0.79 4.36
N THR A 332 17.63 1.85 4.07
CA THR A 332 17.98 2.84 3.02
C THR A 332 18.14 4.22 3.61
N LYS A 333 18.89 5.09 2.94
CA LYS A 333 19.17 6.47 3.39
C LYS A 333 20.06 6.50 4.63
N LEU A 334 21.03 5.58 4.68
CA LEU A 334 22.06 5.55 5.72
C LEU A 334 23.02 6.73 5.51
N ASN A 335 23.55 6.86 4.28
CA ASN A 335 24.50 7.90 3.86
C ASN A 335 25.68 8.06 4.84
N TYR A 336 26.26 6.95 5.27
CA TYR A 336 27.42 6.98 6.17
C TYR A 336 28.71 7.09 5.38
N SER A 337 29.59 8.01 5.80
CA SER A 337 30.96 8.04 5.28
C SER A 337 31.84 7.00 6.00
N PRO A 338 32.94 6.57 5.38
CA PRO A 338 33.90 5.65 6.02
C PRO A 338 34.43 6.21 7.36
N ASP A 339 34.73 7.51 7.39
CA ASP A 339 35.26 8.19 8.56
C ASP A 339 34.24 8.23 9.71
N ASP A 340 32.96 8.48 9.41
CA ASP A 340 31.89 8.47 10.42
C ASP A 340 31.75 7.10 11.08
N VAL A 341 31.84 6.03 10.30
CA VAL A 341 31.72 4.65 10.80
C VAL A 341 33.00 4.22 11.52
N ALA A 342 34.16 4.68 11.08
CA ALA A 342 35.43 4.42 11.76
C ALA A 342 35.49 5.09 13.14
N ALA A 343 35.03 6.35 13.22
CA ALA A 343 34.96 7.09 14.48
C ALA A 343 33.88 6.53 15.41
N GLN A 344 32.75 6.10 14.85
CA GLN A 344 31.62 5.57 15.61
C GLN A 344 30.93 4.44 14.84
N PRO A 345 31.33 3.17 15.07
CA PRO A 345 30.67 2.01 14.49
C PRO A 345 29.17 2.03 14.79
N LYS A 346 28.36 1.62 13.82
CA LYS A 346 26.89 1.66 13.92
C LYS A 346 26.37 0.29 14.27
N GLN A 347 25.38 0.20 15.14
CA GLN A 347 24.69 -1.04 15.44
C GLN A 347 23.42 -1.13 14.59
N LEU A 348 23.36 -2.11 13.68
CA LEU A 348 22.19 -2.38 12.85
C LEU A 348 21.44 -3.58 13.43
N CYS A 349 20.19 -3.38 13.85
CA CYS A 349 19.38 -4.41 14.48
C CYS A 349 18.15 -4.74 13.64
N ILE A 350 17.84 -6.03 13.57
CA ILE A 350 16.60 -6.58 13.00
C ILE A 350 15.81 -7.20 14.15
N GLU A 351 14.63 -6.66 14.45
CA GLU A 351 13.70 -7.29 15.40
C GLU A 351 12.67 -8.13 14.64
N LEU A 352 12.55 -9.38 15.07
CA LEU A 352 11.62 -10.36 14.55
C LEU A 352 10.54 -10.64 15.58
N ARG A 353 9.29 -10.42 15.20
CA ARG A 353 8.12 -10.64 16.04
C ARG A 353 7.92 -12.13 16.30
N LYS A 354 7.74 -12.50 17.57
CA LYS A 354 7.51 -13.89 17.99
C LYS A 354 6.23 -14.50 17.40
N ASP A 355 5.21 -13.68 17.16
CA ASP A 355 3.92 -14.08 16.58
C ASP A 355 3.90 -14.00 15.04
N GLY A 356 5.01 -13.62 14.42
CA GLY A 356 5.11 -13.46 12.98
C GLY A 356 5.52 -14.76 12.26
N PRO A 357 5.24 -14.87 10.94
CA PRO A 357 5.75 -15.97 10.10
C PRO A 357 7.28 -16.13 10.13
N CYS A 358 8.01 -15.08 10.50
CA CYS A 358 9.47 -15.10 10.61
C CYS A 358 9.88 -14.64 12.01
N ASP A 359 9.69 -15.53 12.98
CA ASP A 359 9.98 -15.30 14.40
C ASP A 359 11.47 -15.41 14.76
N ASN A 360 12.31 -15.90 13.86
CA ASN A 360 13.76 -16.05 14.06
C ASN A 360 14.55 -15.80 12.78
N ILE A 361 15.86 -15.57 12.93
CA ILE A 361 16.72 -15.16 11.81
C ILE A 361 16.80 -16.22 10.70
N GLN A 362 16.68 -17.51 11.05
CA GLN A 362 16.70 -18.62 10.09
C GLN A 362 15.44 -18.64 9.22
N LYS A 363 14.26 -18.33 9.78
CA LYS A 363 13.03 -18.16 9.01
C LYS A 363 13.00 -16.87 8.22
N PHE A 364 13.72 -15.84 8.68
CA PHE A 364 13.83 -14.56 7.99
C PHE A 364 14.69 -14.64 6.72
N CYS A 365 15.84 -15.32 6.78
CA CYS A 365 16.85 -15.29 5.71
C CYS A 365 16.77 -16.45 4.71
N ARG A 366 16.86 -16.13 3.40
CA ARG A 366 16.57 -17.08 2.31
C ARG A 366 17.59 -18.20 2.13
N LEU A 367 18.87 -17.96 2.41
CA LEU A 367 19.96 -18.94 2.26
C LEU A 367 20.94 -18.93 3.44
N GLY A 368 20.42 -18.77 4.66
CA GLY A 368 21.26 -18.75 5.85
C GLY A 368 21.82 -20.13 6.22
N SER A 369 22.74 -20.69 5.42
CA SER A 369 23.58 -21.79 5.89
C SER A 369 24.40 -21.25 7.07
N SER A 370 24.36 -21.95 8.21
CA SER A 370 25.00 -21.58 9.49
C SER A 370 24.38 -20.42 10.30
N GLY A 371 23.16 -19.97 9.99
CA GLY A 371 22.43 -19.02 10.86
C GLY A 371 22.80 -17.55 10.68
N GLY A 372 23.51 -17.20 9.61
CA GLY A 372 23.67 -15.83 9.11
C GLY A 372 22.76 -15.52 7.92
N CYS A 373 22.73 -14.27 7.49
CA CYS A 373 21.97 -13.79 6.34
C CYS A 373 22.92 -13.29 5.26
N THR A 374 22.67 -13.64 4.00
CA THR A 374 23.36 -12.97 2.89
C THR A 374 22.89 -11.52 2.81
N TYR A 375 23.84 -10.60 2.73
CA TYR A 375 23.59 -9.17 2.61
C TYR A 375 24.40 -8.56 1.47
N ALA A 376 23.97 -7.39 1.01
CA ALA A 376 24.66 -6.55 0.05
C ALA A 376 24.69 -5.11 0.57
N LEU A 377 25.85 -4.46 0.49
CA LEU A 377 26.03 -3.04 0.78
C LEU A 377 25.92 -2.26 -0.51
N TYR A 378 25.44 -1.02 -0.52
CA TYR A 378 25.41 -0.23 -1.75
C TYR A 378 25.89 1.19 -1.53
N ASP A 379 26.58 1.69 -2.55
CA ASP A 379 26.97 3.09 -2.63
C ASP A 379 25.85 3.99 -3.19
N GLY A 380 26.13 5.29 -3.29
CA GLY A 380 25.22 6.29 -3.81
C GLY A 380 24.84 6.07 -5.29
N SER A 381 25.80 5.62 -6.11
CA SER A 381 25.60 5.35 -7.54
C SER A 381 24.97 3.98 -7.81
N GLN A 382 24.95 3.09 -6.82
CA GLN A 382 24.57 1.69 -6.93
C GLN A 382 25.47 0.88 -7.88
N ALA A 383 26.64 1.40 -8.26
CA ALA A 383 27.64 0.68 -9.04
C ALA A 383 28.41 -0.33 -8.18
N CYS A 384 28.48 -0.12 -6.87
CA CYS A 384 29.17 -0.97 -5.91
C CYS A 384 28.14 -1.73 -5.08
N CYS A 385 28.19 -3.05 -5.09
CA CYS A 385 27.26 -3.87 -4.33
C CYS A 385 27.87 -5.13 -3.70
N PRO A 386 28.99 -5.00 -2.96
CA PRO A 386 29.70 -6.15 -2.42
C PRO A 386 28.76 -7.01 -1.57
N THR A 387 28.83 -8.32 -1.78
CA THR A 387 28.02 -9.30 -1.04
C THR A 387 28.85 -10.04 -0.01
N ALA A 388 28.20 -10.39 1.11
CA ALA A 388 28.79 -11.20 2.16
C ALA A 388 27.68 -11.85 3.00
N ASN A 389 28.06 -12.66 3.99
CA ASN A 389 27.14 -13.21 4.99
C ASN A 389 27.32 -12.48 6.32
N THR A 390 26.22 -12.21 7.04
CA THR A 390 26.33 -11.69 8.40
C THR A 390 27.04 -12.72 9.27
N PRO A 391 27.81 -12.27 10.28
CA PRO A 391 28.40 -13.19 11.26
C PRO A 391 27.33 -14.13 11.85
N ALA A 392 27.71 -15.39 12.05
CA ALA A 392 26.80 -16.38 12.63
C ALA A 392 26.56 -16.10 14.12
N LEU A 393 25.33 -16.35 14.59
CA LEU A 393 25.04 -16.44 16.02
C LEU A 393 25.83 -17.63 16.59
N ARG A 394 26.73 -17.38 17.55
CA ARG A 394 27.28 -18.47 18.35
C ARG A 394 26.12 -19.08 19.16
N ARG A 395 25.92 -20.39 19.01
CA ARG A 395 24.88 -21.13 19.75
C ARG A 395 25.19 -21.22 21.23
#